data_AF-A0A3D5CGK5-F1
#
_entry.id   AF-A0A3D5CGK5-F1
#
_cell.length_a   1.000
_cell.length_b   1.000
_cell.length_c   1.000
_cell.angle_alpha   90.00
_cell.angle_beta   90.00
_cell.angle_gamma   90.00
#
_symmetry.space_group_name_H-M   'P 1'
#
loop_
_entity.id
_entity.type
_entity.pdbx_description
1 polymer ?
#
loop_
_entity_poly.entity_id
_entity_poly.type
_entity_poly.pdbx_seq_one_letter_code
_entity_poly.pdbx_strand_id
1 'polypeptide(L)'
;VIAEASYRFLETPVRRLGFRGTWRAARARVGVDAGALWGTVVGGLATTALVFGTVAAATTGASVSSGEAVVAEGQAAVDAASASPTPSADDQPQPDEPAPAGALADGAVRPPAPSPTPISGGEVTAVGDSVMLAAAPSLYETLPGIRVDAAVSRSSWAGPGIVDQFAAAGQLGRYVVVALGTNGPISRDAYERIAATAGPDRTLVLVNA
;
A
#
# COMPACT_ATOMS: atom_id res chain seq x y z
N VAL A 1 30.29 50.82 -3.13
CA VAL A 1 31.28 49.78 -2.77
C VAL A 1 31.41 48.70 -3.85
N ILE A 2 30.33 48.01 -4.24
CA ILE A 2 30.39 46.96 -5.28
C ILE A 2 30.82 47.50 -6.66
N ALA A 3 30.32 48.69 -7.04
CA ALA A 3 30.69 49.34 -8.31
C ALA A 3 32.18 49.75 -8.36
N GLU A 4 32.72 50.29 -7.27
CA GLU A 4 34.14 50.65 -7.11
C GLU A 4 35.05 49.42 -7.25
N ALA A 5 34.64 48.29 -6.64
CA ALA A 5 35.37 47.05 -6.73
C ALA A 5 35.39 46.51 -8.17
N SER A 6 34.26 46.52 -8.88
CA SER A 6 34.20 46.12 -10.29
C SER A 6 35.08 47.00 -11.18
N TYR A 7 35.03 48.33 -10.99
CA TYR A 7 35.83 49.27 -11.76
C TYR A 7 37.33 49.06 -11.57
N ARG A 8 37.78 48.86 -10.32
CA ARG A 8 39.20 48.70 -9.99
C ARG A 8 39.76 47.33 -10.37
N PHE A 9 39.00 46.25 -10.14
CA PHE A 9 39.51 44.89 -10.29
C PHE A 9 39.15 44.21 -11.61
N LEU A 10 38.08 44.63 -12.30
CA LEU A 10 37.68 44.07 -13.60
C LEU A 10 37.93 45.07 -14.74
N GLU A 11 37.40 46.28 -14.62
CA GLU A 11 37.31 47.19 -15.76
C GLU A 11 38.65 47.86 -16.09
N THR A 12 39.33 48.39 -15.07
CA THR A 12 40.63 49.06 -15.21
C THR A 12 41.71 48.16 -15.83
N PRO A 13 41.91 46.89 -15.39
CA PRO A 13 42.90 46.02 -16.01
C PRO A 13 42.53 45.65 -17.45
N VAL A 14 41.26 45.39 -17.76
CA VAL A 14 40.82 45.08 -19.14
C VAL A 14 41.03 46.29 -20.06
N ARG A 15 40.75 47.51 -19.61
CA ARG A 15 41.00 48.74 -20.38
C ARG A 15 42.49 48.98 -20.65
N ARG A 16 43.38 48.64 -19.70
CA ARG A 16 44.83 48.91 -19.82
C ARG A 16 45.61 47.81 -20.55
N LEU A 17 45.24 46.55 -20.37
CA LEU A 17 46.00 45.39 -20.85
C LEU A 17 45.25 44.58 -21.93
N GLY A 18 44.00 44.93 -22.21
CA GLY A 18 43.09 44.10 -22.99
C GLY A 18 42.71 42.80 -22.26
N PHE A 19 41.74 42.08 -22.80
CA PHE A 19 41.29 40.80 -22.22
C PHE A 19 42.42 39.77 -22.12
N ARG A 20 43.23 39.63 -23.17
CA ARG A 20 44.34 38.67 -23.22
C ARG A 20 45.49 39.01 -22.27
N GLY A 21 45.83 40.30 -22.13
CA GLY A 21 46.88 40.74 -21.20
C GLY A 21 46.44 40.63 -19.75
N THR A 22 45.17 40.94 -19.45
CA THR A 22 44.58 40.76 -18.12
C THR A 22 44.58 39.29 -17.71
N TRP A 23 44.22 38.38 -18.62
CA TRP A 23 44.26 36.93 -18.37
C TRP A 23 45.67 36.41 -18.09
N ARG A 24 46.68 36.82 -18.86
CA ARG A 24 48.08 36.44 -18.62
C ARG A 24 48.60 36.96 -17.28
N ALA A 25 48.29 38.21 -16.93
CA ALA A 25 48.70 38.81 -15.67
C ALA A 25 48.00 38.17 -14.45
N ALA A 26 46.73 37.78 -14.59
CA ALA A 26 46.01 37.03 -13.57
C ALA A 26 46.61 35.62 -13.39
N ARG A 27 46.87 34.93 -14.49
CA ARG A 27 47.50 33.59 -14.49
C ARG A 27 48.94 33.60 -13.97
N ALA A 28 49.68 34.69 -14.13
CA ALA A 28 51.03 34.82 -13.57
C ALA A 28 51.03 35.12 -12.06
N ARG A 29 49.95 35.71 -11.52
CA ARG A 29 49.80 35.99 -10.08
C ARG A 29 49.16 34.85 -9.31
N VAL A 30 48.23 34.14 -9.94
CA VAL A 30 47.67 32.90 -9.41
C VAL A 30 48.54 31.79 -9.95
N GLY A 31 49.61 31.46 -9.22
CA GLY A 31 50.41 30.27 -9.50
C GLY A 31 49.55 29.03 -9.34
N VAL A 32 48.77 28.69 -10.37
CA VAL A 32 47.97 27.47 -10.38
C VAL A 32 48.92 26.34 -10.71
N ASP A 33 49.45 25.71 -9.67
CA ASP A 33 50.14 24.45 -9.82
C ASP A 33 49.20 23.49 -10.55
N ALA A 34 49.65 22.97 -11.69
CA ALA A 34 48.87 22.03 -12.49
C ALA A 34 48.41 20.81 -11.66
N GLY A 35 49.17 20.45 -10.62
CA GLY A 35 48.77 19.42 -9.64
C GLY A 35 47.59 19.80 -8.75
N ALA A 36 47.43 21.08 -8.38
CA ALA A 36 46.28 21.56 -7.61
C ALA A 36 44.99 21.57 -8.45
N LEU A 37 45.10 21.97 -9.73
CA LEU A 37 43.97 21.88 -10.68
C LEU A 37 43.55 20.43 -10.91
N TRP A 38 44.51 19.51 -11.06
CA TRP A 38 44.22 18.09 -11.23
C TRP A 38 43.56 17.49 -9.99
N GLY A 39 44.00 17.86 -8.78
CA GLY A 39 43.36 17.49 -7.52
C GLY A 39 41.92 17.99 -7.41
N THR A 40 41.64 19.24 -7.82
CA THR A 40 40.26 19.78 -7.81
C THR A 40 39.34 19.13 -8.84
N VAL A 41 39.85 18.79 -10.04
CA VAL A 41 39.06 18.11 -11.07
C VAL A 41 38.74 16.68 -10.65
N VAL A 42 39.73 15.92 -10.17
CA VAL A 42 39.54 14.54 -9.69
C VAL A 42 38.65 14.51 -8.45
N GLY A 43 38.86 15.43 -7.50
CA GLY A 43 38.01 15.57 -6.31
C GLY A 43 36.57 15.93 -6.67
N GLY A 44 36.36 16.87 -7.60
CA GLY A 44 35.04 17.27 -8.08
C GLY A 44 34.29 16.13 -8.79
N LEU A 45 35.00 15.35 -9.60
CA LEU A 45 34.44 14.17 -10.27
C LEU A 45 34.07 13.08 -9.27
N ALA A 46 34.91 12.82 -8.27
CA ALA A 46 34.64 11.87 -7.20
C ALA A 46 33.42 12.29 -6.36
N THR A 47 33.31 13.57 -5.98
CA THR A 47 32.13 14.06 -5.25
C THR A 47 30.86 14.01 -6.09
N THR A 48 30.95 14.33 -7.39
CA THR A 48 29.81 14.23 -8.31
C THR A 48 29.36 12.78 -8.47
N ALA A 49 30.30 11.84 -8.63
CA ALA A 49 30.01 10.42 -8.69
C ALA A 49 29.40 9.89 -7.38
N LEU A 50 29.85 10.39 -6.22
CA LEU A 50 29.29 10.00 -4.92
C LEU A 50 27.85 10.52 -4.75
N VAL A 51 27.60 11.77 -5.12
CA VAL A 51 26.25 12.38 -5.07
C VAL A 51 25.31 11.69 -6.08
N PHE A 52 25.73 11.48 -7.32
CA PHE A 52 24.92 10.76 -8.31
C PHE A 52 24.72 9.29 -7.92
N GLY A 53 25.74 8.63 -7.36
CA GLY A 53 25.64 7.24 -6.90
C GLY A 53 24.66 7.06 -5.74
N THR A 54 24.68 7.96 -4.76
CA THR A 54 23.73 7.93 -3.62
C THR A 54 22.30 8.23 -4.03
N VAL A 55 22.09 9.16 -4.98
CA VAL A 55 20.75 9.43 -5.55
C VAL A 55 20.23 8.23 -6.34
N ALA A 56 21.06 7.59 -7.17
CA ALA A 56 20.67 6.41 -7.93
C ALA A 56 20.29 5.22 -7.00
N ALA A 57 21.10 4.97 -5.97
CA ALA A 57 20.85 3.90 -4.99
C ALA A 57 19.55 4.11 -4.19
N ALA A 58 19.18 5.35 -3.89
CA ALA A 58 17.94 5.67 -3.19
C ALA A 58 16.68 5.40 -4.05
N THR A 59 16.78 5.52 -5.39
CA THR A 59 15.63 5.27 -6.29
C THR A 59 15.42 3.79 -6.62
N THR A 60 16.45 2.96 -6.54
CA THR A 60 16.36 1.51 -6.80
C THR A 60 16.15 0.68 -5.53
N GLY A 61 16.30 1.29 -4.35
CA GLY A 61 16.31 0.62 -3.05
C GLY A 61 14.99 0.68 -2.27
N ALA A 62 13.93 1.28 -2.82
CA ALA A 62 12.60 1.22 -2.20
C ALA A 62 12.03 -0.20 -2.37
N SER A 63 12.54 -1.15 -1.60
CA SER A 63 11.89 -2.43 -1.37
C SER A 63 10.57 -2.14 -0.68
N VAL A 64 9.46 -2.42 -1.37
CA VAL A 64 8.10 -2.35 -0.81
C VAL A 64 8.11 -3.06 0.54
N SER A 65 7.60 -2.40 1.59
CA SER A 65 7.50 -3.03 2.91
C SER A 65 6.64 -4.29 2.82
N SER A 66 6.93 -5.33 3.61
CA SER A 66 6.14 -6.58 3.60
C SER A 66 4.64 -6.32 3.78
N GLY A 67 4.26 -5.31 4.59
CA GLY A 67 2.86 -4.91 4.75
C GLY A 67 2.25 -4.24 3.52
N GLU A 68 3.01 -3.40 2.82
CA GLU A 68 2.56 -2.76 1.58
C GLU A 68 2.38 -3.78 0.45
N ALA A 69 3.25 -4.80 0.39
CA ALA A 69 3.15 -5.88 -0.58
C ALA A 69 1.85 -6.68 -0.40
N VAL A 70 1.50 -7.04 0.84
CA VAL A 70 0.27 -7.77 1.16
C VAL A 70 -0.98 -6.94 0.83
N VAL A 71 -0.97 -5.64 1.11
CA VAL A 71 -2.09 -4.75 0.76
C VAL A 71 -2.23 -4.61 -0.77
N ALA A 72 -1.11 -4.52 -1.50
CA ALA A 72 -1.12 -4.43 -2.95
C ALA A 72 -1.65 -5.73 -3.60
N GLU A 73 -1.26 -6.89 -3.07
CA GLU A 73 -1.80 -8.19 -3.48
C GLU A 73 -3.30 -8.28 -3.21
N GLY A 74 -3.74 -7.86 -2.02
CA GLY A 74 -5.14 -7.83 -1.65
C GLY A 74 -5.99 -6.95 -2.56
N GLN A 75 -5.50 -5.76 -2.92
CA GLN A 75 -6.16 -4.89 -3.88
C GLN A 75 -6.29 -5.54 -5.26
N ALA A 76 -5.21 -6.15 -5.75
CA ALA A 76 -5.23 -6.85 -7.03
C ALA A 76 -6.26 -7.99 -7.06
N ALA A 77 -6.42 -8.72 -5.94
CA ALA A 77 -7.41 -9.78 -5.82
C ALA A 77 -8.86 -9.24 -5.88
N VAL A 78 -9.15 -8.13 -5.18
CA VAL A 78 -10.47 -7.47 -5.22
C VAL A 78 -10.79 -6.94 -6.61
N ASP A 79 -9.82 -6.34 -7.28
CA ASP A 79 -10.00 -5.80 -8.64
C ASP A 79 -10.24 -6.92 -9.66
N ALA A 80 -9.51 -8.02 -9.56
CA ALA A 80 -9.68 -9.20 -10.42
C ALA A 80 -11.05 -9.87 -10.22
N ALA A 81 -11.52 -9.97 -8.97
CA ALA A 81 -12.84 -10.50 -8.65
C ALA A 81 -13.96 -9.60 -9.19
N SER A 82 -13.78 -8.28 -9.13
CA SER A 82 -14.73 -7.29 -9.66
C SER A 82 -14.81 -7.29 -11.19
N ALA A 83 -13.73 -7.67 -11.87
CA ALA A 83 -13.67 -7.77 -13.34
C ALA A 83 -14.21 -9.10 -13.90
N SER A 84 -14.47 -10.10 -13.04
CA SER A 84 -14.93 -11.42 -13.46
C SER A 84 -16.45 -11.55 -13.32
N PRO A 85 -17.20 -11.88 -14.38
CA PRO A 85 -18.61 -12.23 -14.25
C PRO A 85 -18.74 -13.56 -13.48
N THR A 86 -19.58 -13.56 -12.46
CA THR A 86 -19.96 -14.66 -11.56
C THR A 86 -19.77 -16.07 -12.14
N PRO A 87 -19.01 -16.98 -11.51
CA PRO A 87 -19.12 -18.40 -11.81
C PRO A 87 -20.45 -18.92 -11.25
N SER A 88 -21.26 -19.55 -12.09
CA SER A 88 -22.37 -20.39 -11.65
C SER A 88 -21.86 -21.45 -10.68
N ALA A 89 -22.50 -21.53 -9.51
CA ALA A 89 -22.27 -22.58 -8.54
C ALA A 89 -22.82 -23.90 -9.09
N ASP A 90 -21.99 -24.66 -9.82
CA ASP A 90 -22.22 -26.08 -10.15
C ASP A 90 -20.92 -26.70 -10.72
N ASP A 91 -19.85 -26.72 -9.91
CA ASP A 91 -18.76 -27.68 -10.11
C ASP A 91 -18.02 -27.88 -8.78
N GLN A 92 -18.25 -29.03 -8.14
CA GLN A 92 -17.59 -29.46 -6.91
C GLN A 92 -16.49 -30.47 -7.26
N PRO A 93 -15.21 -30.18 -6.98
CA PRO A 93 -14.21 -31.23 -6.80
C PRO A 93 -14.33 -31.77 -5.38
N GLN A 94 -14.67 -33.06 -5.27
CA GLN A 94 -14.71 -33.82 -4.03
C GLN A 94 -13.30 -33.90 -3.40
N PRO A 95 -13.10 -33.53 -2.12
CA PRO A 95 -11.81 -33.71 -1.46
C PRO A 95 -11.60 -35.18 -1.06
N ASP A 96 -10.48 -35.74 -1.51
CA ASP A 96 -9.94 -37.01 -1.05
C ASP A 96 -9.51 -36.93 0.44
N GLU A 97 -9.77 -38.03 1.12
CA GLU A 97 -9.53 -38.32 2.53
C GLU A 97 -8.03 -38.30 2.92
N PRO A 98 -7.64 -37.72 4.07
CA PRO A 98 -6.34 -37.99 4.68
C PRO A 98 -6.45 -38.95 5.87
N ALA A 99 -5.67 -40.03 5.81
CA ALA A 99 -5.36 -40.93 6.93
C ALA A 99 -4.27 -40.33 7.88
N PRO A 100 -4.11 -40.85 9.12
CA PRO A 100 -4.04 -40.02 10.33
C PRO A 100 -2.64 -39.81 10.91
N ALA A 101 -2.47 -38.74 11.70
CA ALA A 101 -1.33 -38.58 12.60
C ALA A 101 -1.72 -37.96 13.96
N GLY A 102 -1.58 -38.77 15.01
CA GLY A 102 -1.02 -38.36 16.31
C GLY A 102 -1.86 -37.50 17.24
N ALA A 103 -2.63 -38.15 18.11
CA ALA A 103 -3.24 -37.56 19.30
C ALA A 103 -2.20 -37.23 20.40
N LEU A 104 -2.35 -36.08 21.05
CA LEU A 104 -2.14 -35.91 22.49
C LEU A 104 -3.23 -34.98 23.04
N ALA A 105 -3.86 -35.43 24.12
CA ALA A 105 -5.11 -34.93 24.70
C ALA A 105 -4.91 -33.80 25.72
N ASP A 106 -5.95 -32.98 25.94
CA ASP A 106 -6.59 -32.90 27.26
C ASP A 106 -7.96 -32.19 27.27
N GLY A 107 -8.96 -32.89 27.81
CA GLY A 107 -9.95 -32.41 28.78
C GLY A 107 -10.88 -31.21 28.49
N ALA A 108 -11.92 -31.40 27.68
CA ALA A 108 -13.30 -30.98 27.99
C ALA A 108 -14.26 -31.50 26.89
N VAL A 109 -15.14 -32.45 27.21
CA VAL A 109 -16.21 -32.88 26.29
C VAL A 109 -17.26 -31.77 26.23
N ARG A 110 -17.01 -30.77 25.39
CA ARG A 110 -18.05 -29.90 24.86
C ARG A 110 -18.94 -30.78 23.97
N PRO A 111 -20.29 -30.69 24.04
CA PRO A 111 -21.15 -31.35 23.06
C PRO A 111 -20.62 -31.00 21.66
N PRO A 112 -20.52 -31.96 20.72
CA PRO A 112 -20.08 -31.65 19.37
C PRO A 112 -20.95 -30.50 18.88
N ALA A 113 -20.30 -29.36 18.60
CA ALA A 113 -20.99 -28.25 17.97
C ALA A 113 -21.63 -28.83 16.71
N PRO A 114 -22.90 -28.48 16.40
CA PRO A 114 -23.49 -28.91 15.14
C PRO A 114 -22.49 -28.58 14.04
N SER A 115 -22.12 -29.57 13.24
CA SER A 115 -21.24 -29.37 12.10
C SER A 115 -21.85 -28.22 11.31
N PRO A 116 -21.16 -27.07 11.18
CA PRO A 116 -21.75 -25.93 10.51
C PRO A 116 -22.12 -26.41 9.11
N THR A 117 -23.38 -26.17 8.73
CA THR A 117 -23.78 -26.34 7.33
C THR A 117 -22.76 -25.57 6.49
N PRO A 118 -22.14 -26.18 5.46
CA PRO A 118 -21.15 -25.50 4.65
C PRO A 118 -21.74 -24.19 4.14
N ILE A 119 -21.15 -23.05 4.56
CA ILE A 119 -21.56 -21.73 4.09
C ILE A 119 -20.94 -21.55 2.70
N SER A 120 -21.75 -21.34 1.67
CA SER A 120 -21.22 -21.03 0.35
C SER A 120 -20.71 -19.59 0.32
N GLY A 121 -19.56 -19.34 -0.31
CA GLY A 121 -19.04 -17.97 -0.43
C GLY A 121 -20.02 -17.02 -1.10
N GLY A 122 -20.81 -17.50 -2.06
CA GLY A 122 -21.87 -16.72 -2.72
C GLY A 122 -22.97 -16.20 -1.79
N GLU A 123 -23.09 -16.73 -0.57
CA GLU A 123 -24.01 -16.25 0.47
C GLU A 123 -23.40 -15.15 1.36
N VAL A 124 -22.12 -14.81 1.17
CA VAL A 124 -21.38 -13.90 2.04
C VAL A 124 -21.08 -12.58 1.32
N THR A 125 -21.38 -11.48 2.01
CA THR A 125 -20.94 -10.12 1.64
C THR A 125 -20.09 -9.58 2.78
N ALA A 126 -18.85 -9.20 2.49
CA ALA A 126 -17.89 -8.70 3.45
C ALA A 126 -17.52 -7.25 3.14
N VAL A 127 -17.62 -6.39 4.14
CA VAL A 127 -17.25 -4.97 4.08
C VAL A 127 -16.18 -4.70 5.11
N GLY A 128 -15.02 -4.20 4.68
CA GLY A 128 -13.91 -3.99 5.61
C GLY A 128 -12.90 -2.92 5.22
N ASP A 129 -11.88 -2.80 6.05
CA ASP A 129 -10.77 -1.87 5.90
C ASP A 129 -9.51 -2.56 5.33
N SER A 130 -8.33 -1.94 5.50
CA SER A 130 -7.04 -2.47 5.02
C SER A 130 -6.71 -3.87 5.52
N VAL A 131 -7.18 -4.28 6.70
CA VAL A 131 -6.88 -5.62 7.23
C VAL A 131 -7.69 -6.68 6.50
N MET A 132 -8.97 -6.40 6.24
CA MET A 132 -9.77 -7.26 5.37
C MET A 132 -9.24 -7.27 3.94
N LEU A 133 -8.78 -6.12 3.43
CA LEU A 133 -8.16 -6.01 2.11
C LEU A 133 -6.92 -6.91 2.01
N ALA A 134 -6.03 -6.84 3.00
CA ALA A 134 -4.87 -7.71 3.11
C ALA A 134 -5.25 -9.20 3.17
N ALA A 135 -6.40 -9.54 3.77
CA ALA A 135 -6.91 -10.90 3.87
C ALA A 135 -7.74 -11.35 2.63
N ALA A 136 -7.99 -10.46 1.67
CA ALA A 136 -8.88 -10.75 0.54
C ALA A 136 -8.49 -12.00 -0.26
N PRO A 137 -7.20 -12.27 -0.58
CA PRO A 137 -6.82 -13.48 -1.32
C PRO A 137 -7.27 -14.76 -0.60
N SER A 138 -7.02 -14.84 0.72
CA SER A 138 -7.43 -15.97 1.54
C SER A 138 -8.95 -16.08 1.69
N LEU A 139 -9.67 -14.95 1.70
CA LEU A 139 -11.13 -14.95 1.71
C LEU A 139 -11.69 -15.54 0.41
N TYR A 140 -11.14 -15.17 -0.75
CA TYR A 140 -11.58 -15.72 -2.03
C TYR A 140 -11.25 -17.22 -2.18
N GLU A 141 -10.10 -17.66 -1.66
CA GLU A 141 -9.70 -19.06 -1.65
C GLU A 141 -10.60 -19.90 -0.73
N THR A 142 -10.91 -19.40 0.46
CA THR A 142 -11.68 -20.13 1.48
C THR A 142 -13.19 -20.09 1.21
N LEU A 143 -13.69 -18.99 0.65
CA LEU A 143 -15.10 -18.77 0.36
C LEU A 143 -15.29 -18.38 -1.11
N PRO A 144 -15.16 -19.32 -2.05
CA PRO A 144 -15.36 -19.04 -3.47
C PRO A 144 -16.73 -18.38 -3.73
N GLY A 145 -16.72 -17.26 -4.44
CA GLY A 145 -17.91 -16.47 -4.74
C GLY A 145 -18.29 -15.41 -3.69
N ILE A 146 -17.51 -15.26 -2.60
CA ILE A 146 -17.67 -14.16 -1.65
C ILE A 146 -17.59 -12.79 -2.35
N ARG A 147 -18.47 -11.89 -1.93
CA ARG A 147 -18.42 -10.48 -2.36
C ARG A 147 -17.68 -9.70 -1.30
N VAL A 148 -16.54 -9.11 -1.66
CA VAL A 148 -15.70 -8.34 -0.73
C VAL A 148 -15.60 -6.91 -1.23
N ASP A 149 -15.92 -5.96 -0.36
CA ASP A 149 -15.60 -4.55 -0.55
C ASP A 149 -14.70 -4.11 0.61
N ALA A 150 -13.40 -3.99 0.33
CA ALA A 150 -12.39 -3.56 1.29
C ALA A 150 -11.48 -2.49 0.69
N ALA A 151 -11.06 -1.51 1.49
CA ALA A 151 -10.14 -0.46 1.04
C ALA A 151 -9.23 0.04 2.17
N VAL A 152 -8.06 0.54 1.79
CA VAL A 152 -7.09 1.15 2.71
C VAL A 152 -7.64 2.41 3.37
N SER A 153 -7.33 2.60 4.64
CA SER A 153 -7.75 3.76 5.45
C SER A 153 -9.26 4.02 5.42
N ARG A 154 -10.05 2.97 5.15
CA ARG A 154 -11.49 3.07 5.18
C ARG A 154 -11.94 3.27 6.61
N SER A 155 -12.66 4.34 6.84
CA SER A 155 -13.20 4.64 8.16
C SER A 155 -14.62 4.07 8.31
N SER A 156 -14.96 3.74 9.56
CA SER A 156 -16.19 3.11 10.01
C SER A 156 -17.48 3.74 9.49
N TRP A 157 -17.53 5.06 9.38
CA TRP A 157 -18.65 5.85 8.84
C TRP A 157 -19.07 5.48 7.41
N ALA A 158 -18.16 4.94 6.59
CA ALA A 158 -18.49 4.51 5.23
C ALA A 158 -19.29 3.20 5.20
N GLY A 159 -19.17 2.37 6.25
CA GLY A 159 -19.75 1.03 6.32
C GLY A 159 -21.25 0.97 6.00
N PRO A 160 -22.10 1.77 6.67
CA PRO A 160 -23.53 1.75 6.39
C PRO A 160 -23.86 2.06 4.92
N GLY A 161 -23.20 3.06 4.33
CA GLY A 161 -23.45 3.43 2.93
C GLY A 161 -23.00 2.35 1.93
N ILE A 162 -21.98 1.57 2.25
CA ILE A 162 -21.55 0.42 1.41
C ILE A 162 -22.55 -0.73 1.54
N VAL A 163 -23.00 -1.04 2.76
CA VAL A 163 -24.03 -2.06 2.98
C VAL A 163 -25.34 -1.69 2.29
N ASP A 164 -25.74 -0.40 2.32
CA ASP A 164 -26.89 0.12 1.60
C ASP A 164 -26.76 -0.08 0.08
N GLN A 165 -25.57 0.13 -0.49
CA GLN A 165 -25.31 -0.10 -1.92
C GLN A 165 -25.45 -1.59 -2.29
N PHE A 166 -24.89 -2.50 -1.49
CA PHE A 166 -25.06 -3.94 -1.71
C PHE A 166 -26.53 -4.37 -1.60
N ALA A 167 -27.27 -3.81 -0.64
CA ALA A 167 -28.69 -4.09 -0.47
C ALA A 167 -29.50 -3.60 -1.68
N ALA A 168 -29.26 -2.36 -2.12
CA ALA A 168 -29.92 -1.77 -3.29
C ALA A 168 -29.61 -2.51 -4.59
N ALA A 169 -28.40 -3.06 -4.72
CA ALA A 169 -27.99 -3.87 -5.86
C ALA A 169 -28.50 -5.32 -5.81
N GLY A 170 -29.19 -5.73 -4.74
CA GLY A 170 -29.61 -7.13 -4.54
C GLY A 170 -28.44 -8.09 -4.32
N GLN A 171 -27.28 -7.56 -3.95
CA GLN A 171 -26.02 -8.29 -3.78
C GLN A 171 -25.66 -8.54 -2.31
N LEU A 172 -26.51 -8.11 -1.38
CA LEU A 172 -26.33 -8.37 0.05
C LEU A 172 -26.68 -9.83 0.37
N GLY A 173 -25.64 -10.62 0.64
CA GLY A 173 -25.72 -12.03 0.98
C GLY A 173 -26.46 -12.31 2.30
N ARG A 174 -26.68 -13.59 2.59
CA ARG A 174 -27.28 -14.06 3.86
C ARG A 174 -26.41 -13.69 5.06
N TYR A 175 -25.09 -13.71 4.89
CA TYR A 175 -24.13 -13.35 5.92
C TYR A 175 -23.46 -12.03 5.54
N VAL A 176 -23.60 -11.02 6.39
CA VAL A 176 -23.01 -9.70 6.21
C VAL A 176 -21.88 -9.55 7.22
N VAL A 177 -20.63 -9.54 6.75
CA VAL A 177 -19.44 -9.44 7.60
C VAL A 177 -18.94 -8.00 7.58
N VAL A 178 -18.76 -7.38 8.75
CA VAL A 178 -18.26 -6.01 8.88
C VAL A 178 -16.99 -5.97 9.71
N ALA A 179 -15.89 -5.51 9.09
CA ALA A 179 -14.57 -5.37 9.71
C ALA A 179 -13.97 -3.97 9.45
N LEU A 180 -14.51 -2.95 10.12
CA LEU A 180 -14.12 -1.53 9.93
C LEU A 180 -13.55 -0.89 11.20
N GLY A 181 -12.95 -1.68 12.09
CA GLY A 181 -12.55 -1.22 13.42
C GLY A 181 -11.15 -0.61 13.52
N THR A 182 -10.29 -0.76 12.51
CA THR A 182 -8.86 -0.38 12.64
C THR A 182 -8.61 1.11 12.48
N ASN A 183 -9.51 1.84 11.81
CA ASN A 183 -9.41 3.28 11.56
C ASN A 183 -10.31 4.12 12.48
N GLY A 184 -10.72 3.55 13.62
CA GLY A 184 -11.53 4.20 14.64
C GLY A 184 -12.78 3.40 15.01
N PRO A 185 -13.40 3.72 16.16
CA PRO A 185 -14.59 2.99 16.61
C PRO A 185 -15.76 3.18 15.63
N ILE A 186 -16.58 2.14 15.48
CA ILE A 186 -17.88 2.23 14.83
C ILE A 186 -18.90 2.73 15.85
N SER A 187 -19.67 3.76 15.51
CA SER A 187 -20.73 4.26 16.39
C SER A 187 -21.88 3.27 16.49
N ARG A 188 -22.61 3.30 17.61
CA ARG A 188 -23.84 2.51 17.78
C ARG A 188 -24.82 2.72 16.62
N ASP A 189 -25.08 3.97 16.27
CA ASP A 189 -26.01 4.34 15.19
C ASP A 189 -25.59 3.75 13.84
N ALA A 190 -24.29 3.64 13.57
CA ALA A 190 -23.79 3.00 12.37
C ALA A 190 -24.08 1.48 12.38
N TYR A 191 -23.86 0.79 13.50
CA TYR A 191 -24.23 -0.61 13.63
C TYR A 191 -25.74 -0.83 13.50
N GLU A 192 -26.55 0.04 14.11
CA GLU A 192 -28.01 -0.05 14.04
C GLU A 192 -28.52 0.17 12.60
N ARG A 193 -27.93 1.12 11.86
CA ARG A 193 -28.24 1.29 10.43
C ARG A 193 -27.85 0.06 9.62
N ILE A 194 -26.64 -0.48 9.82
CA ILE A 194 -26.19 -1.70 9.12
C ILE A 194 -27.13 -2.87 9.42
N ALA A 195 -27.50 -3.06 10.69
CA ALA A 195 -28.43 -4.11 11.11
C ALA A 195 -29.83 -3.92 10.50
N ALA A 196 -30.32 -2.68 10.46
CA ALA A 196 -31.59 -2.35 9.83
C ALA A 196 -31.58 -2.66 8.32
N THR A 197 -30.49 -2.31 7.61
CA THR A 197 -30.33 -2.60 6.18
C THR A 197 -30.19 -4.10 5.91
N ALA A 198 -29.46 -4.83 6.75
CA ALA A 198 -29.36 -6.29 6.65
C ALA A 198 -30.74 -6.96 6.83
N GLY A 199 -31.54 -6.43 7.76
CA GLY A 199 -32.86 -6.94 8.07
C GLY A 199 -32.83 -8.24 8.89
N PRO A 200 -34.01 -8.76 9.28
CA PRO A 200 -34.12 -9.91 10.19
C PRO A 200 -33.74 -11.25 9.55
N ASP A 201 -33.72 -11.34 8.21
CA ASP A 201 -33.48 -12.59 7.48
C ASP A 201 -31.98 -12.87 7.26
N ARG A 202 -31.11 -11.93 7.62
CA ARG A 202 -29.66 -12.00 7.44
C ARG A 202 -28.93 -12.05 8.77
N THR A 203 -27.76 -12.69 8.76
CA THR A 203 -26.86 -12.72 9.91
C THR A 203 -25.79 -11.65 9.76
N LEU A 204 -25.79 -10.67 10.66
CA LEU A 204 -24.72 -9.68 10.78
C LEU A 204 -23.58 -10.24 11.63
N VAL A 205 -22.38 -10.34 11.06
CA VAL A 205 -21.16 -10.77 11.73
C VAL A 205 -20.24 -9.56 11.90
N LEU A 206 -19.89 -9.25 13.14
CA LEU A 206 -18.99 -8.15 13.47
C LEU A 206 -17.61 -8.71 13.79
N VAL A 207 -16.60 -8.21 13.10
CA VAL A 207 -15.20 -8.56 13.37
C VAL A 207 -14.61 -7.48 14.27
N ASN A 208 -14.01 -7.90 15.38
CA ASN A 208 -13.32 -6.99 16.30
C ASN A 208 -12.00 -6.51 15.71
N ALA A 209 -11.56 -5.34 16.17
CA ALA A 209 -10.20 -4.85 15.98
C ALA A 209 -9.33 -5.21 17.19
#